data_AF-A0A9Q9RNC9-F1
#
_entry.id   AF-A0A9Q9RNC9-F1
#
_cell.length_a   1.000
_cell.length_b   1.000
_cell.length_c   1.000
_cell.angle_alpha   90.00
_cell.angle_beta   90.00
_cell.angle_gamma   90.00
#
_symmetry.space_group_name_H-M   'P 1'
#
loop_
_entity.id
_entity.type
_entity.pdbx_description
1 polymer ?
#
loop_
_entity_poly.entity_id
_entity_poly.type
_entity_poly.pdbx_seq_one_letter_code
_entity_poly.pdbx_strand_id
1 'polypeptide(L)'
;MASTSQFIGLAKSLPAPLQRFFARYPPAAILPENTPKTRYQEERPNPFRFYKHPVTGKWQDPVYSQRRQAELVKMARENGVEDLLPETRKGTEYKLAHRVEHGLRVKGTGVGQKVKGHIHERHMIAKMETRRKAMLDMPSLIKRWKRAVVTSPEVATHYQVLGLTPTLLDTQHDSTSLIKRAYHRALLRNHPDKVTNSDPSSVCFTVDQITTALNTLSDPSSRAAYDAALRVSRPSDKRDGSFQTGVENVDLDDLAFDEDQECWYRPCRCGNEHSYEFCEADLEEVSDEGELVVGCLDCSLWLRVHFAVIEDEQQPHPSDKTLKDLT
;
A
#
# COMPACT_ATOMS: atom_id res chain seq x y z
N MET A 1 24.01 19.41 74.37
CA MET A 1 25.17 19.12 73.50
C MET A 1 25.26 17.60 73.39
N ALA A 2 25.07 17.04 72.20
CA ALA A 2 25.27 15.60 72.02
C ALA A 2 26.74 15.24 72.34
N SER A 3 26.98 14.12 73.02
CA SER A 3 28.33 13.71 73.38
C SER A 3 29.08 13.16 72.16
N THR A 4 30.40 13.26 72.15
CA THR A 4 31.24 12.65 71.09
C THR A 4 30.96 11.15 70.94
N SER A 5 30.68 10.46 72.04
CA SER A 5 30.27 9.05 72.05
C SER A 5 28.94 8.80 71.31
N GLN A 6 27.97 9.71 71.38
CA GLN A 6 26.71 9.60 70.64
C GLN A 6 26.95 9.74 69.13
N PHE A 7 27.79 10.69 68.70
CA PHE A 7 28.13 10.84 67.28
C PHE A 7 28.89 9.62 66.73
N ILE A 8 29.80 9.04 67.51
CA ILE A 8 30.48 7.78 67.16
C ILE A 8 29.44 6.64 67.05
N GLY A 9 28.47 6.58 67.96
CA GLY A 9 27.35 5.63 67.91
C GLY A 9 26.53 5.76 66.62
N LEU A 10 26.17 6.99 66.25
CA LEU A 10 25.44 7.29 65.01
C LEU A 10 26.26 6.93 63.75
N ALA A 11 27.55 7.24 63.73
CA ALA A 11 28.42 6.86 62.62
C ALA A 11 28.51 5.33 62.47
N LYS A 12 28.57 4.60 63.60
CA LYS A 12 28.57 3.13 63.61
C LYS A 12 27.22 2.51 63.27
N SER A 13 26.11 3.23 63.37
CA SER A 13 24.79 2.74 62.93
C SER A 13 24.56 2.85 61.42
N LEU A 14 25.45 3.53 60.67
CA LEU A 14 25.34 3.62 59.21
C LEU A 14 25.39 2.23 58.55
N PRO A 15 24.72 2.03 57.40
CA PRO A 15 24.82 0.78 56.64
C PRO A 15 26.27 0.39 56.32
N ALA A 16 26.61 -0.89 56.46
CA ALA A 16 27.96 -1.40 56.20
C ALA A 16 28.54 -1.01 54.82
N PRO A 17 27.76 -0.94 53.71
CA PRO A 17 28.28 -0.44 52.44
C PRO A 17 28.77 1.01 52.48
N LEU A 18 28.08 1.89 53.21
CA LEU A 18 28.48 3.30 53.38
C LEU A 18 29.71 3.42 54.27
N GLN A 19 29.77 2.66 55.37
CA GLN A 19 30.95 2.63 56.23
C GLN A 19 32.20 2.20 55.46
N ARG A 20 32.10 1.12 54.65
CA ARG A 20 33.19 0.67 53.77
C ARG A 20 33.56 1.70 52.72
N PHE A 21 32.59 2.46 52.21
CA PHE A 21 32.84 3.53 51.26
C PHE A 21 33.65 4.66 51.91
N PHE A 22 33.18 5.20 53.03
CA PHE A 22 33.86 6.29 53.75
C PHE A 22 35.23 5.88 54.31
N ALA A 23 35.43 4.60 54.67
CA ALA A 23 36.74 4.09 55.05
C ALA A 23 37.75 4.09 53.89
N ARG A 24 37.30 3.89 52.65
CA ARG A 24 38.16 3.89 51.46
C ARG A 24 38.31 5.28 50.85
N TYR A 25 37.23 6.05 50.83
CA TYR A 25 37.13 7.38 50.22
C TYR A 25 36.58 8.38 51.24
N PRO A 26 37.35 8.74 52.28
CA PRO A 26 36.93 9.73 53.27
C PRO A 26 36.88 11.13 52.64
N PRO A 27 35.77 11.87 52.73
CA PRO A 27 35.70 13.25 52.23
C PRO A 27 36.57 14.18 53.08
N ALA A 28 37.03 15.28 52.49
CA ALA A 28 37.82 16.28 53.21
C ALA A 28 37.07 16.89 54.41
N ALA A 29 35.73 16.93 54.37
CA ALA A 29 34.90 17.50 55.43
C ALA A 29 35.00 16.77 56.78
N ILE A 30 35.33 15.47 56.80
CA ILE A 30 35.45 14.68 58.04
C ILE A 30 36.90 14.52 58.50
N LEU A 31 37.85 14.95 57.68
CA LEU A 31 39.27 14.76 57.89
C LEU A 31 39.91 16.03 58.45
N PRO A 32 40.92 15.91 59.33
CA PRO A 32 41.75 17.06 59.70
C PRO A 32 42.59 17.52 58.50
N GLU A 33 42.91 18.81 58.45
CA GLU A 33 43.44 19.54 57.28
C GLU A 33 44.70 18.92 56.64
N ASN A 34 45.51 18.19 57.40
CA ASN A 34 46.81 17.64 56.95
C ASN A 34 46.83 16.11 56.84
N THR A 35 45.68 15.47 56.60
CA THR A 35 45.67 14.01 56.42
C THR A 35 46.09 13.60 55.00
N PRO A 36 46.97 12.59 54.87
CA PRO A 36 47.32 12.06 53.57
C PRO A 36 46.10 11.38 52.93
N LYS A 37 46.05 11.43 51.60
CA LYS A 37 45.02 10.71 50.82
C LYS A 37 45.15 9.22 51.05
N THR A 38 44.04 8.51 50.97
CA THR A 38 44.08 7.05 51.00
C THR A 38 44.65 6.53 49.67
N ARG A 39 45.26 5.34 49.68
CA ARG A 39 45.69 4.65 48.46
C ARG A 39 44.60 4.60 47.38
N TYR A 40 43.35 4.37 47.78
CA TYR A 40 42.22 4.33 46.86
C TYR A 40 41.93 5.70 46.21
N GLN A 41 42.07 6.80 46.96
CA GLN A 41 41.91 8.16 46.44
C GLN A 41 43.07 8.58 45.53
N GLU A 42 44.29 8.10 45.80
CA GLU A 42 45.45 8.36 44.94
C GLU A 42 45.33 7.63 43.60
N GLU A 43 44.99 6.33 43.63
CA GLU A 43 44.75 5.55 42.43
C GLU A 43 43.55 6.13 41.66
N ARG A 44 42.48 6.51 42.37
CA ARG A 44 41.23 6.98 41.80
C ARG A 44 40.62 8.14 42.59
N PRO A 45 40.90 9.41 42.17
CA PRO A 45 40.41 10.59 42.87
C PRO A 45 38.89 10.67 43.01
N ASN A 46 38.15 10.31 41.96
CA ASN A 46 36.69 10.19 42.01
C ASN A 46 36.26 8.77 41.60
N PRO A 47 35.72 7.97 42.53
CA PRO A 47 35.38 6.56 42.26
C PRO A 47 34.10 6.39 41.43
N PHE A 48 33.35 7.48 41.19
CA PHE A 48 32.06 7.48 40.49
C PHE A 48 32.16 7.92 39.02
N ARG A 49 33.29 8.50 38.62
CA ARG A 49 33.53 8.95 37.24
C ARG A 49 34.46 7.99 36.49
N PHE A 50 34.33 8.01 35.17
CA PHE A 50 35.31 7.39 34.30
C PHE A 50 36.66 8.07 34.50
N TYR A 51 37.73 7.28 34.50
CA TYR A 51 39.07 7.78 34.73
C TYR A 51 39.95 7.45 33.54
N LYS A 52 40.63 8.45 32.98
CA LYS A 52 41.60 8.24 31.91
C LYS A 52 42.97 8.02 32.53
N HIS A 53 43.53 6.82 32.35
CA HIS A 53 44.83 6.50 32.91
C HIS A 53 45.92 7.34 32.22
N PRO A 54 46.82 8.02 32.96
CA PRO A 54 47.77 8.98 32.37
C PRO A 54 48.79 8.32 31.44
N VAL A 55 49.30 7.14 31.79
CA VAL A 55 50.31 6.43 30.97
C VAL A 55 49.70 5.75 29.74
N THR A 56 48.66 4.93 29.92
CA THR A 56 48.07 4.14 28.83
C THR A 56 47.05 4.90 27.99
N GLY A 57 46.55 6.05 28.46
CA GLY A 57 45.53 6.86 27.79
C GLY A 57 44.14 6.22 27.71
N LYS A 58 43.96 4.99 28.23
CA LYS A 58 42.69 4.26 28.19
C LYS A 58 41.73 4.76 29.25
N TRP A 59 40.45 4.84 28.89
CA TRP A 59 39.38 5.11 29.84
C TRP A 59 39.06 3.84 30.62
N GLN A 60 39.01 3.99 31.93
CA GLN A 60 38.60 2.95 32.85
C GLN A 60 37.21 3.27 33.41
N ASP A 61 36.40 2.22 33.54
CA ASP A 61 35.07 2.31 34.12
C ASP A 61 35.12 2.85 35.56
N PRO A 62 34.06 3.51 36.05
CA PRO A 62 33.94 3.88 37.46
C PRO A 62 34.08 2.65 38.37
N VAL A 63 34.74 2.80 39.52
CA VAL A 63 34.88 1.72 40.53
C VAL A 63 33.51 1.24 41.01
N TYR A 64 32.58 2.18 41.15
CA TYR A 64 31.19 1.90 41.47
C TYR A 64 30.36 2.15 40.21
N SER A 65 29.72 1.10 39.69
CA SER A 65 28.78 1.20 38.58
C SER A 65 27.62 2.15 38.91
N GLN A 66 26.93 2.68 37.89
CA GLN A 66 25.81 3.61 38.09
C GLN A 66 24.71 3.06 39.01
N ARG A 67 24.50 1.73 39.02
CA ARG A 67 23.59 1.07 39.96
C ARG A 67 24.07 1.20 41.39
N ARG A 68 25.34 0.84 41.67
CA ARG A 68 25.94 0.93 43.01
C ARG A 68 26.03 2.37 43.50
N GLN A 69 26.27 3.33 42.60
CA GLN A 69 26.20 4.75 42.91
C GLN A 69 24.80 5.14 43.39
N ALA A 70 23.74 4.72 42.67
CA ALA A 70 22.37 5.00 43.08
C ALA A 70 22.00 4.34 44.41
N GLU A 71 22.46 3.12 44.67
CA GLU A 71 22.28 2.44 45.96
C GLU A 71 22.99 3.18 47.11
N LEU A 72 24.23 3.63 46.91
CA LEU A 72 24.97 4.44 47.89
C LEU A 72 24.28 5.78 48.15
N VAL A 73 23.88 6.49 47.10
CA VAL A 73 23.15 7.77 47.22
C VAL A 73 21.83 7.56 47.95
N LYS A 74 21.08 6.49 47.65
CA LYS A 74 19.83 6.17 48.34
C LYS A 74 20.06 5.96 49.83
N MET A 75 21.02 5.11 50.20
CA MET A 75 21.36 4.86 51.60
C MET A 75 21.86 6.14 52.29
N ALA A 76 22.68 6.95 51.61
CA ALA A 76 23.24 8.17 52.17
C ALA A 76 22.14 9.21 52.44
N ARG A 77 21.19 9.37 51.52
CA ARG A 77 20.02 10.22 51.68
C ARG A 77 19.13 9.78 52.84
N GLU A 78 18.87 8.47 52.98
CA GLU A 78 18.08 7.91 54.08
C GLU A 78 18.75 8.14 55.45
N ASN A 79 20.08 8.27 55.49
CA ASN A 79 20.87 8.48 56.71
C ASN A 79 21.40 9.93 56.85
N GLY A 80 21.01 10.87 55.97
CA GLY A 80 21.42 12.27 56.04
C GLY A 80 22.91 12.55 55.80
N VAL A 81 23.60 11.69 55.03
CA VAL A 81 25.04 11.80 54.72
C VAL A 81 25.31 11.90 53.21
N GLU A 82 24.36 12.41 52.44
CA GLU A 82 24.49 12.55 50.98
C GLU A 82 25.60 13.54 50.59
N ASP A 83 25.71 14.66 51.32
CA ASP A 83 26.70 15.73 51.05
C ASP A 83 28.16 15.29 51.25
N LEU A 84 28.35 14.20 52.00
CA LEU A 84 29.66 13.58 52.22
C LEU A 84 30.12 12.71 51.04
N LEU A 85 29.22 12.37 50.11
CA LEU A 85 29.57 11.62 48.91
C LEU A 85 30.16 12.54 47.83
N PRO A 86 31.11 12.05 47.01
CA PRO A 86 31.57 12.81 45.86
C PRO A 86 30.44 13.03 44.85
N GLU A 87 30.53 14.13 44.08
CA GLU A 87 29.53 14.50 43.08
C GLU A 87 29.18 13.36 42.11
N THR A 88 27.88 13.04 42.00
CA THR A 88 27.37 12.05 41.04
C THR A 88 26.18 12.55 40.24
N ARG A 89 26.01 11.97 39.04
CA ARG A 89 24.78 12.11 38.25
C ARG A 89 23.54 11.50 38.93
N LYS A 90 23.74 10.72 40.00
CA LYS A 90 22.67 10.07 40.76
C LYS A 90 22.26 10.85 42.01
N GLY A 91 23.05 11.83 42.43
CA GLY A 91 22.77 12.72 43.57
C GLY A 91 21.50 13.53 43.38
N THR A 92 20.85 13.87 44.48
CA THR A 92 19.61 14.65 44.53
C THR A 92 19.84 16.07 44.03
N GLU A 93 20.85 16.75 44.54
CA GLU A 93 21.21 18.12 44.14
C GLU A 93 21.52 18.20 42.65
N TYR A 94 22.39 17.32 42.14
CA TYR A 94 22.74 17.28 40.72
C TYR A 94 21.50 17.06 39.85
N LYS A 95 20.63 16.09 40.20
CA LYS A 95 19.42 15.81 39.42
C LYS A 95 18.45 16.99 39.40
N LEU A 96 18.33 17.69 40.52
CA LEU A 96 17.46 18.85 40.63
C LEU A 96 18.02 20.01 39.83
N ALA A 97 19.29 20.36 40.04
CA ALA A 97 19.98 21.41 39.30
C ALA A 97 19.92 21.17 37.78
N HIS A 98 20.24 19.95 37.33
CA HIS A 98 20.19 19.59 35.92
C HIS A 98 18.77 19.66 35.33
N ARG A 99 17.74 19.34 36.12
CA ARG A 99 16.33 19.45 35.69
C ARG A 99 15.88 20.90 35.61
N VAL A 100 16.30 21.74 36.55
CA VAL A 100 15.96 23.17 36.58
C VAL A 100 16.66 23.90 35.44
N GLU A 101 17.95 23.64 35.24
CA GLU A 101 18.76 24.29 34.21
C GLU A 101 18.30 23.93 32.79
N HIS A 102 18.05 22.64 32.52
CA HIS A 102 17.78 22.18 31.15
C HIS A 102 16.30 21.89 30.85
N GLY A 103 15.45 21.76 31.87
CA GLY A 103 14.03 21.41 31.70
C GLY A 103 13.79 20.03 31.07
N LEU A 104 12.56 19.81 30.59
CA LEU A 104 12.20 18.61 29.82
C LEU A 104 12.73 18.75 28.39
N ARG A 105 13.47 17.75 27.90
CA ARG A 105 14.11 17.79 26.57
C ARG A 105 13.71 16.64 25.65
N VAL A 106 12.58 15.98 25.96
CA VAL A 106 12.04 14.90 25.13
C VAL A 106 11.56 15.47 23.79
N LYS A 107 11.74 14.73 22.69
CA LYS A 107 11.28 15.18 21.37
C LYS A 107 9.76 15.35 21.37
N GLY A 108 9.27 16.49 20.87
CA GLY A 108 7.85 16.82 20.80
C GLY A 108 7.36 17.66 21.96
N THR A 109 7.52 17.20 23.20
CA THR A 109 7.02 17.87 24.42
C THR A 109 8.08 18.64 25.22
N GLY A 110 9.35 18.51 24.85
CA GLY A 110 10.44 19.24 25.48
C GLY A 110 10.36 20.74 25.22
N VAL A 111 11.01 21.52 26.10
CA VAL A 111 11.10 22.98 25.98
C VAL A 111 11.69 23.34 24.61
N GLY A 112 10.97 24.18 23.86
CA GLY A 112 11.34 24.58 22.49
C GLY A 112 11.12 23.52 21.40
N GLN A 113 10.52 22.36 21.72
CA GLN A 113 10.12 21.37 20.72
C GLN A 113 8.63 21.52 20.36
N LYS A 114 8.28 21.04 19.16
CA LYS A 114 6.89 20.98 18.68
C LYS A 114 6.52 19.54 18.34
N VAL A 115 5.31 19.15 18.70
CA VAL A 115 4.75 17.83 18.37
C VAL A 115 4.51 17.71 16.86
N LYS A 116 4.85 16.56 16.27
CA LYS A 116 4.71 16.31 14.83
C LYS A 116 3.25 16.29 14.35
N GLY A 117 2.31 15.90 15.22
CA GLY A 117 0.91 15.63 14.88
C GLY A 117 0.75 14.29 14.16
N HIS A 118 -0.45 13.70 14.22
CA HIS A 118 -0.76 12.46 13.49
C HIS A 118 -0.91 12.71 11.97
N ILE A 119 -0.80 11.67 11.15
CA ILE A 119 -0.89 11.80 9.68
C ILE A 119 -2.22 12.47 9.27
N HIS A 120 -3.33 12.06 9.88
CA HIS A 120 -4.65 12.60 9.55
C HIS A 120 -4.78 14.09 9.94
N GLU A 121 -4.18 14.53 11.04
CA GLU A 121 -4.17 15.95 11.45
C GLU A 121 -3.40 16.78 10.44
N ARG A 122 -2.21 16.29 10.04
CA ARG A 122 -1.35 17.00 9.08
C ARG A 122 -1.99 17.12 7.69
N HIS A 123 -2.73 16.10 7.24
CA HIS A 123 -3.35 16.08 5.92
C HIS A 123 -4.80 16.56 5.92
N MET A 124 -5.40 16.85 7.08
CA MET A 124 -6.80 17.25 7.19
C MET A 124 -7.11 18.46 6.32
N ILE A 125 -6.29 19.51 6.41
CA ILE A 125 -6.50 20.77 5.69
C ILE A 125 -6.47 20.52 4.18
N ALA A 126 -5.43 19.86 3.67
CA ALA A 126 -5.31 19.53 2.26
C ALA A 126 -6.50 18.68 1.77
N LYS A 127 -6.91 17.67 2.55
CA LYS A 127 -8.05 16.79 2.22
C LYS A 127 -9.37 17.56 2.18
N MET A 128 -9.59 18.51 3.09
CA MET A 128 -10.79 19.35 3.09
C MET A 128 -10.82 20.31 1.90
N GLU A 129 -9.68 20.85 1.50
CA GLU A 129 -9.58 21.71 0.32
C GLU A 129 -9.88 20.94 -0.97
N THR A 130 -9.35 19.72 -1.11
CA THR A 130 -9.69 18.84 -2.24
C THR A 130 -11.20 18.57 -2.31
N ARG A 131 -11.83 18.29 -1.16
CA ARG A 131 -13.28 18.09 -1.09
C ARG A 131 -14.05 19.35 -1.49
N ARG A 132 -13.65 20.52 -0.98
CA ARG A 132 -14.24 21.81 -1.33
C ARG A 132 -14.17 22.05 -2.84
N LYS A 133 -12.99 21.86 -3.44
CA LYS A 133 -12.80 22.02 -4.89
C LYS A 133 -13.68 21.07 -5.70
N ALA A 134 -13.71 19.78 -5.35
CA ALA A 134 -14.56 18.81 -6.03
C ALA A 134 -16.05 19.19 -5.96
N MET A 135 -16.52 19.68 -4.82
CA MET A 135 -17.91 20.14 -4.68
C MET A 135 -18.22 21.37 -5.54
N LEU A 136 -17.27 22.30 -5.68
CA LEU A 136 -17.42 23.46 -6.57
C LEU A 136 -17.43 23.06 -8.05
N ASP A 137 -16.63 22.06 -8.43
CA ASP A 137 -16.54 21.58 -9.81
C ASP A 137 -17.70 20.62 -10.18
N MET A 138 -18.35 20.00 -9.19
CA MET A 138 -19.41 18.98 -9.36
C MET A 138 -20.54 19.42 -10.32
N PRO A 139 -21.12 20.63 -10.24
CA PRO A 139 -22.20 21.04 -11.16
C PRO A 139 -21.75 21.09 -12.62
N SER A 140 -20.50 21.51 -12.87
CA SER A 140 -19.93 21.58 -14.22
C SER A 140 -19.73 20.18 -14.81
N LEU A 141 -19.27 19.23 -13.99
CA LEU A 141 -19.08 17.83 -14.36
C LEU A 141 -20.42 17.17 -14.69
N ILE A 142 -21.43 17.35 -13.85
CA ILE A 142 -22.78 16.82 -14.09
C ILE A 142 -23.33 17.33 -15.42
N LYS A 143 -23.14 18.62 -15.75
CA LYS A 143 -23.60 19.18 -17.02
C LYS A 143 -22.92 18.53 -18.23
N ARG A 144 -21.60 18.30 -18.15
CA ARG A 144 -20.84 17.62 -19.22
C ARG A 144 -21.29 16.17 -19.39
N TRP A 145 -21.42 15.44 -18.29
CA TRP A 145 -21.88 14.04 -18.30
C TRP A 145 -23.30 13.91 -18.85
N LYS A 146 -24.25 14.73 -18.37
CA LYS A 146 -25.62 14.75 -18.92
C LYS A 146 -25.65 15.07 -20.41
N ARG A 147 -24.79 15.99 -20.88
CA ARG A 147 -24.68 16.28 -22.33
C ARG A 147 -24.19 15.04 -23.09
N ALA A 148 -23.15 14.37 -22.61
CA ALA A 148 -22.61 13.15 -23.23
C ALA A 148 -23.63 11.99 -23.28
N VAL A 149 -24.40 11.80 -22.20
CA VAL A 149 -25.44 10.76 -22.12
C VAL A 149 -26.63 11.07 -23.04
N VAL A 150 -26.97 12.34 -23.25
CA VAL A 150 -28.06 12.76 -24.14
C VAL A 150 -27.63 12.78 -25.62
N THR A 151 -26.32 12.78 -25.93
CA THR A 151 -25.81 12.80 -27.31
C THR A 151 -25.62 11.43 -27.97
N SER A 152 -25.98 10.33 -27.32
CA SER A 152 -26.07 9.03 -27.99
C SER A 152 -27.52 8.54 -28.07
N PRO A 153 -28.33 9.02 -29.02
CA PRO A 153 -29.28 8.13 -29.65
C PRO A 153 -28.45 7.28 -30.61
N GLU A 154 -27.80 6.23 -30.11
CA GLU A 154 -27.69 5.05 -30.97
C GLU A 154 -29.13 4.71 -31.31
N VAL A 155 -29.55 4.99 -32.55
CA VAL A 155 -30.89 4.67 -33.02
C VAL A 155 -30.96 3.16 -32.94
N ALA A 156 -31.52 2.65 -31.83
CA ALA A 156 -31.60 1.22 -31.59
C ALA A 156 -32.16 0.57 -32.85
N THR A 157 -31.42 -0.42 -33.37
CA THR A 157 -31.82 -1.06 -34.62
C THR A 157 -33.23 -1.65 -34.44
N HIS A 158 -34.01 -1.74 -35.51
CA HIS A 158 -35.39 -2.26 -35.43
C HIS A 158 -35.39 -3.70 -34.88
N TYR A 159 -34.29 -4.43 -35.11
CA TYR A 159 -33.98 -5.73 -34.50
C TYR A 159 -33.83 -5.66 -32.98
N GLN A 160 -33.07 -4.69 -32.46
CA GLN A 160 -32.87 -4.48 -31.03
C GLN A 160 -34.14 -4.04 -30.30
N VAL A 161 -34.99 -3.22 -30.95
CA VAL A 161 -36.28 -2.77 -30.41
C VAL A 161 -37.24 -3.95 -30.16
N LEU A 162 -37.28 -4.94 -31.06
CA LEU A 162 -38.09 -6.16 -30.88
C LEU A 162 -37.33 -7.27 -30.13
N GLY A 163 -36.02 -7.14 -29.93
CA GLY A 163 -35.17 -8.15 -29.31
C GLY A 163 -34.98 -9.39 -30.16
N LEU A 164 -34.83 -9.21 -31.48
CA LEU A 164 -34.64 -10.27 -32.48
C LEU A 164 -33.27 -10.11 -33.15
N THR A 165 -32.68 -11.21 -33.61
CA THR A 165 -31.45 -11.18 -34.43
C THR A 165 -31.78 -11.49 -35.89
N PRO A 166 -31.07 -10.88 -36.87
CA PRO A 166 -31.30 -11.15 -38.29
C PRO A 166 -31.20 -12.65 -38.65
N THR A 167 -30.28 -13.38 -38.02
CA THR A 167 -30.05 -14.81 -38.24
C THR A 167 -31.21 -15.70 -37.81
N LEU A 168 -31.97 -15.31 -36.78
CA LEU A 168 -33.14 -16.06 -36.31
C LEU A 168 -34.34 -15.92 -37.25
N LEU A 169 -34.41 -14.83 -38.02
CA LEU A 169 -35.51 -14.62 -38.97
C LEU A 169 -35.28 -15.33 -40.31
N ASP A 170 -34.02 -15.56 -40.68
CA ASP A 170 -33.67 -16.18 -41.98
C ASP A 170 -33.72 -17.72 -41.93
N THR A 171 -33.59 -18.29 -40.73
CA THR A 171 -33.57 -19.76 -40.50
C THR A 171 -34.97 -20.36 -40.31
N GLN A 172 -35.98 -19.54 -40.02
CA GLN A 172 -37.31 -20.02 -39.66
C GLN A 172 -38.33 -19.82 -40.79
N HIS A 173 -39.05 -20.89 -41.16
CA HIS A 173 -40.07 -20.87 -42.22
C HIS A 173 -41.28 -19.96 -41.94
N ASP A 174 -41.51 -19.58 -40.69
CA ASP A 174 -42.61 -18.70 -40.28
C ASP A 174 -42.08 -17.51 -39.44
N SER A 175 -41.44 -16.56 -40.13
CA SER A 175 -40.84 -15.36 -39.54
C SER A 175 -41.90 -14.36 -39.05
N THR A 176 -43.09 -14.32 -39.67
CA THR A 176 -44.14 -13.34 -39.35
C THR A 176 -44.80 -13.59 -38.00
N SER A 177 -45.03 -14.85 -37.61
CA SER A 177 -45.60 -15.20 -36.29
C SER A 177 -44.60 -14.92 -35.16
N LEU A 178 -43.31 -15.15 -35.41
CA LEU A 178 -42.22 -14.85 -34.49
C LEU A 178 -42.09 -13.34 -34.24
N ILE A 179 -42.15 -12.53 -35.29
CA ILE A 179 -42.11 -11.06 -35.21
C ILE A 179 -43.34 -10.53 -34.44
N LYS A 180 -44.54 -11.04 -34.71
CA LYS A 180 -45.77 -10.64 -33.98
C LYS A 180 -45.69 -10.97 -32.49
N ARG A 181 -45.13 -12.14 -32.14
CA ARG A 181 -44.90 -12.53 -30.74
C ARG A 181 -43.88 -11.62 -30.06
N ALA A 182 -42.81 -11.25 -30.77
CA ALA A 182 -41.79 -10.34 -30.26
C ALA A 182 -42.34 -8.92 -30.05
N TYR A 183 -43.18 -8.43 -30.96
CA TYR A 183 -43.93 -7.17 -30.83
C TYR A 183 -44.82 -7.16 -29.58
N HIS A 184 -45.62 -8.21 -29.37
CA HIS A 184 -46.47 -8.30 -28.19
C HIS A 184 -45.66 -8.34 -26.88
N ARG A 185 -44.51 -9.05 -26.89
CA ARG A 185 -43.57 -9.05 -25.75
C ARG A 185 -42.96 -7.65 -25.52
N ALA A 186 -42.57 -6.95 -26.58
CA ALA A 186 -41.97 -5.62 -26.49
C ALA A 186 -42.97 -4.59 -25.94
N LEU A 187 -44.23 -4.62 -26.38
CA LEU A 187 -45.29 -3.76 -25.83
C LEU A 187 -45.54 -4.03 -24.35
N LEU A 188 -45.62 -5.29 -23.93
CA LEU A 188 -45.86 -5.64 -22.52
C LEU A 188 -44.69 -5.28 -21.60
N ARG A 189 -43.45 -5.27 -22.12
CA ARG A 189 -42.26 -4.84 -21.37
C ARG A 189 -42.15 -3.32 -21.26
N ASN A 190 -42.56 -2.59 -22.30
CA ASN A 190 -42.46 -1.14 -22.39
C ASN A 190 -43.78 -0.40 -22.10
N HIS A 191 -44.80 -1.11 -21.61
CA HIS A 191 -46.09 -0.51 -21.24
C HIS A 191 -45.89 0.48 -20.07
N PRO A 192 -46.39 1.74 -20.16
CA PRO A 192 -46.08 2.82 -19.22
C PRO A 192 -46.43 2.49 -17.76
N ASP A 193 -47.40 1.60 -17.54
CA ASP A 193 -47.84 1.15 -16.22
C ASP A 193 -46.84 0.20 -15.51
N LYS A 194 -45.87 -0.36 -16.26
CA LYS A 194 -44.88 -1.34 -15.76
C LYS A 194 -43.45 -0.79 -15.67
N VAL A 195 -43.16 0.33 -16.34
CA VAL A 195 -41.83 0.97 -16.41
C VAL A 195 -41.58 1.95 -15.25
N THR A 196 -42.58 2.16 -14.38
CA THR A 196 -42.48 3.04 -13.20
C THR A 196 -41.55 2.50 -12.10
N ASN A 197 -41.10 1.24 -12.20
CA ASN A 197 -40.30 0.54 -11.19
C ASN A 197 -39.03 -0.14 -11.74
N SER A 198 -38.58 0.18 -12.96
CA SER A 198 -37.39 -0.47 -13.57
C SER A 198 -36.09 0.30 -13.37
N ASP A 199 -34.98 -0.45 -13.25
CA ASP A 199 -33.61 0.04 -13.09
C ASP A 199 -33.22 1.12 -14.13
N PRO A 200 -32.40 2.13 -13.75
CA PRO A 200 -31.97 3.20 -14.65
C PRO A 200 -31.06 2.73 -15.80
N SER A 201 -30.67 1.45 -15.84
CA SER A 201 -29.90 0.82 -16.92
C SER A 201 -30.77 0.12 -17.98
N SER A 202 -32.08 0.01 -17.78
CA SER A 202 -32.97 -0.63 -18.74
C SER A 202 -33.32 0.32 -19.88
N VAL A 203 -32.90 -0.04 -21.10
CA VAL A 203 -33.27 0.67 -22.34
C VAL A 203 -34.77 0.51 -22.56
N CYS A 204 -35.53 1.59 -22.46
CA CYS A 204 -36.97 1.62 -22.72
C CYS A 204 -37.23 2.15 -24.15
N PHE A 205 -38.16 1.51 -24.86
CA PHE A 205 -38.58 1.90 -26.20
C PHE A 205 -40.00 2.46 -26.18
N THR A 206 -40.24 3.51 -26.97
CA THR A 206 -41.59 4.06 -27.13
C THR A 206 -42.47 3.11 -27.94
N VAL A 207 -43.79 3.19 -27.74
CA VAL A 207 -44.76 2.39 -28.49
C VAL A 207 -44.61 2.63 -30.00
N ASP A 208 -44.39 3.88 -30.41
CA ASP A 208 -44.19 4.25 -31.82
C ASP A 208 -42.93 3.59 -32.43
N GLN A 209 -41.83 3.48 -31.66
CA GLN A 209 -40.62 2.76 -32.09
C GLN A 209 -40.88 1.25 -32.25
N ILE A 210 -41.68 0.66 -31.37
CA ILE A 210 -42.04 -0.76 -31.43
C ILE A 210 -42.94 -1.05 -32.63
N THR A 211 -43.89 -0.15 -32.93
CA THR A 211 -44.78 -0.27 -34.10
C THR A 211 -44.06 -0.05 -35.42
N THR A 212 -43.15 0.91 -35.49
CA THR A 212 -42.29 1.12 -36.67
C THR A 212 -41.36 -0.07 -36.90
N ALA A 213 -40.77 -0.65 -35.86
CA ALA A 213 -39.99 -1.88 -35.95
C ALA A 213 -40.80 -3.06 -36.51
N LEU A 214 -42.04 -3.26 -36.04
CA LEU A 214 -42.95 -4.29 -36.55
C LEU A 214 -43.23 -4.11 -38.05
N ASN A 215 -43.68 -2.92 -38.46
CA ASN A 215 -44.07 -2.66 -39.84
C ASN A 215 -42.89 -2.85 -40.81
N THR A 216 -41.69 -2.44 -40.40
CA THR A 216 -40.50 -2.53 -41.25
C THR A 216 -39.97 -3.96 -41.37
N LEU A 217 -40.07 -4.77 -40.30
CA LEU A 217 -39.58 -6.16 -40.29
C LEU A 217 -40.61 -7.19 -40.77
N SER A 218 -41.91 -6.87 -40.73
CA SER A 218 -42.99 -7.78 -41.13
C SER A 218 -43.07 -7.98 -42.65
N ASP A 219 -42.73 -6.98 -43.45
CA ASP A 219 -42.75 -7.05 -44.92
C ASP A 219 -41.35 -7.37 -45.47
N PRO A 220 -41.18 -8.43 -46.29
CA PRO A 220 -39.86 -8.85 -46.78
C PRO A 220 -39.12 -7.78 -47.60
N SER A 221 -39.84 -6.95 -48.35
CA SER A 221 -39.27 -5.88 -49.17
C SER A 221 -38.76 -4.69 -48.35
N SER A 222 -39.50 -4.26 -47.32
CA SER A 222 -39.07 -3.19 -46.41
C SER A 222 -37.92 -3.65 -45.52
N ARG A 223 -37.93 -4.93 -45.10
CA ARG A 223 -36.84 -5.53 -44.35
C ARG A 223 -35.54 -5.55 -45.17
N ALA A 224 -35.61 -6.00 -46.42
CA ALA A 224 -34.44 -6.03 -47.30
C ALA A 224 -33.88 -4.61 -47.57
N ALA A 225 -34.74 -3.61 -47.76
CA ALA A 225 -34.32 -2.22 -47.92
C ALA A 225 -33.66 -1.67 -46.65
N TYR A 226 -34.20 -2.01 -45.48
CA TYR A 226 -33.62 -1.63 -44.18
C TYR A 226 -32.28 -2.33 -43.92
N ASP A 227 -32.15 -3.61 -44.26
CA ASP A 227 -30.91 -4.38 -44.13
C ASP A 227 -29.82 -3.89 -45.10
N ALA A 228 -30.20 -3.41 -46.28
CA ALA A 228 -29.29 -2.74 -47.21
C ALA A 228 -28.84 -1.38 -46.65
N ALA A 229 -29.75 -0.59 -46.07
CA ALA A 229 -29.43 0.67 -45.43
C ALA A 229 -28.48 0.48 -44.23
N LEU A 230 -28.74 -0.52 -43.36
CA LEU A 230 -27.89 -0.86 -42.21
C LEU A 230 -26.47 -1.26 -42.61
N ARG A 231 -26.32 -1.94 -43.76
CA ARG A 231 -25.00 -2.32 -44.31
C ARG A 231 -24.22 -1.13 -44.84
N VAL A 232 -24.90 -0.11 -45.36
CA VAL A 232 -24.27 1.13 -45.84
C VAL A 232 -23.99 2.10 -44.69
N SER A 233 -24.83 2.11 -43.65
CA SER A 233 -24.75 3.06 -42.53
C SER A 233 -23.87 2.60 -41.37
N ARG A 234 -23.36 1.35 -41.38
CA ARG A 234 -22.29 0.94 -40.47
C ARG A 234 -20.95 1.34 -41.07
N PRO A 235 -20.32 2.46 -40.65
CA PRO A 235 -18.88 2.58 -40.87
C PRO A 235 -18.22 1.35 -40.23
N SER A 236 -17.17 0.83 -40.86
CA SER A 236 -16.26 -0.14 -40.27
C SER A 236 -15.55 0.55 -39.10
N ASP A 237 -16.27 0.71 -37.99
CA ASP A 237 -15.72 1.31 -36.80
C ASP A 237 -15.08 0.23 -35.95
N LYS A 238 -13.82 0.54 -35.68
CA LYS A 238 -12.85 -0.13 -34.84
C LYS A 238 -13.51 -0.72 -33.59
N ARG A 239 -12.99 -1.90 -33.21
CA ARG A 239 -13.22 -2.61 -31.95
C ARG A 239 -13.22 -1.60 -30.79
N ASP A 240 -14.40 -1.09 -30.45
CA ASP A 240 -14.58 -0.11 -29.40
C ASP A 240 -14.32 -0.82 -28.06
N GLY A 241 -13.58 -0.14 -27.18
CA GLY A 241 -12.96 -0.68 -25.98
C GLY A 241 -13.97 -1.34 -25.06
N SER A 242 -14.18 -2.64 -25.27
CA SER A 242 -14.92 -3.51 -24.37
C SER A 242 -14.32 -3.35 -22.98
N PHE A 243 -15.15 -3.00 -22.01
CA PHE A 243 -14.78 -2.82 -20.61
C PHE A 243 -14.02 -4.07 -20.11
N GLN A 244 -12.68 -3.97 -20.10
CA GLN A 244 -11.76 -5.06 -19.76
C GLN A 244 -11.88 -5.37 -18.26
N THR A 245 -12.70 -6.35 -17.93
CA THR A 245 -12.97 -6.72 -16.54
C THR A 245 -11.93 -7.73 -16.10
N GLY A 246 -11.02 -7.33 -15.21
CA GLY A 246 -10.03 -8.23 -14.59
C GLY A 246 -8.94 -8.70 -15.56
N VAL A 247 -7.99 -7.80 -15.86
CA VAL A 247 -6.78 -8.11 -16.63
C VAL A 247 -5.75 -8.77 -15.70
N GLU A 248 -5.33 -10.00 -16.01
CA GLU A 248 -4.23 -10.71 -15.33
C GLU A 248 -2.95 -10.55 -16.17
N ASN A 249 -1.83 -10.15 -15.54
CA ASN A 249 -0.56 -9.96 -16.23
C ASN A 249 0.33 -11.21 -16.02
N VAL A 250 0.90 -11.74 -17.09
CA VAL A 250 1.73 -12.96 -17.09
C VAL A 250 2.89 -12.77 -18.06
N ASP A 251 4.07 -13.31 -17.73
CA ASP A 251 5.24 -13.29 -18.61
C ASP A 251 5.18 -14.46 -19.61
N LEU A 252 5.70 -14.29 -20.83
CA LEU A 252 5.65 -15.33 -21.87
C LEU A 252 6.33 -16.65 -21.46
N ASP A 253 7.37 -16.57 -20.63
CA ASP A 253 8.13 -17.72 -20.12
C ASP A 253 7.30 -18.62 -19.15
N ASP A 254 6.21 -18.10 -18.61
CA ASP A 254 5.33 -18.81 -17.67
C ASP A 254 4.14 -19.51 -18.38
N LEU A 255 4.03 -19.39 -19.71
CA LEU A 255 2.94 -19.96 -20.51
C LEU A 255 3.32 -21.32 -21.09
N ALA A 256 2.35 -22.23 -21.16
CA ALA A 256 2.55 -23.52 -21.79
C ALA A 256 2.58 -23.34 -23.31
N PHE A 257 3.61 -23.89 -23.96
CA PHE A 257 3.78 -23.90 -25.41
C PHE A 257 3.45 -25.29 -25.96
N ASP A 258 2.58 -25.34 -26.97
CA ASP A 258 2.27 -26.56 -27.71
C ASP A 258 3.14 -26.64 -28.98
N GLU A 259 4.09 -27.57 -29.01
CA GLU A 259 5.03 -27.76 -30.13
C GLU A 259 4.33 -28.24 -31.42
N ASP A 260 3.16 -28.87 -31.33
CA ASP A 260 2.45 -29.40 -32.50
C ASP A 260 1.64 -28.31 -33.23
N GLN A 261 1.22 -27.26 -32.51
CA GLN A 261 0.37 -26.19 -33.03
C GLN A 261 1.08 -24.84 -33.11
N GLU A 262 2.30 -24.73 -32.60
CA GLU A 262 3.11 -23.49 -32.53
C GLU A 262 2.38 -22.33 -31.82
N CYS A 263 1.61 -22.66 -30.78
CA CYS A 263 0.81 -21.67 -30.03
C CYS A 263 1.01 -21.80 -28.52
N TRP A 264 0.88 -20.67 -27.83
CA TRP A 264 0.87 -20.60 -26.37
C TRP A 264 -0.57 -20.70 -25.88
N TYR A 265 -0.77 -21.46 -24.80
CA TYR A 265 -2.08 -21.57 -24.18
C TYR A 265 -2.05 -21.51 -22.65
N ARG A 266 -3.18 -21.11 -22.07
CA ARG A 266 -3.37 -21.14 -20.61
C ARG A 266 -4.82 -21.46 -20.22
N PRO A 267 -5.02 -22.25 -19.15
CA PRO A 267 -6.34 -22.45 -18.56
C PRO A 267 -6.84 -21.18 -17.87
N CYS A 268 -8.14 -20.91 -17.97
CA CYS A 268 -8.78 -19.78 -17.30
C CYS A 268 -9.47 -20.25 -16.02
N ARG A 269 -9.62 -19.34 -15.07
CA ARG A 269 -10.36 -19.56 -13.81
C ARG A 269 -11.84 -19.91 -14.03
N CYS A 270 -12.37 -19.74 -15.24
CA CYS A 270 -13.72 -20.19 -15.62
C CYS A 270 -13.81 -21.71 -15.84
N GLY A 271 -12.68 -22.42 -15.90
CA GLY A 271 -12.64 -23.88 -16.01
C GLY A 271 -12.45 -24.43 -17.42
N ASN A 272 -12.20 -23.59 -18.44
CA ASN A 272 -11.73 -24.05 -19.75
C ASN A 272 -10.20 -24.16 -19.75
N GLU A 273 -9.69 -25.30 -20.24
CA GLU A 273 -8.27 -25.66 -20.27
C GLU A 273 -7.49 -24.93 -21.40
N HIS A 274 -8.16 -24.61 -22.51
CA HIS A 274 -7.60 -23.90 -23.67
C HIS A 274 -8.38 -22.62 -23.93
N SER A 275 -8.17 -21.64 -23.05
CA SER A 275 -9.06 -20.49 -22.94
C SER A 275 -8.44 -19.17 -23.36
N TYR A 276 -7.12 -19.07 -23.25
CA TYR A 276 -6.28 -18.04 -23.84
C TYR A 276 -5.35 -18.77 -24.78
N GLU A 277 -5.41 -18.46 -26.06
CA GLU A 277 -4.62 -19.10 -27.12
C GLU A 277 -4.18 -18.02 -28.10
N PHE A 278 -2.90 -18.02 -28.46
CA PHE A 278 -2.28 -17.10 -29.41
C PHE A 278 -0.98 -17.72 -29.94
N CYS A 279 -0.56 -17.32 -31.13
CA CYS A 279 0.59 -17.91 -31.82
C CYS A 279 1.65 -16.85 -32.14
N GLU A 280 2.78 -17.26 -32.72
CA GLU A 280 3.94 -16.36 -32.89
C GLU A 280 3.61 -15.16 -33.77
N ALA A 281 2.77 -15.35 -34.79
CA ALA A 281 2.26 -14.29 -35.64
C ALA A 281 1.53 -13.17 -34.88
N ASP A 282 0.82 -13.51 -33.79
CA ASP A 282 0.11 -12.52 -32.96
C ASP A 282 1.10 -11.70 -32.11
N LEU A 283 2.21 -12.31 -31.67
CA LEU A 283 3.29 -11.62 -30.95
C LEU A 283 4.10 -10.72 -31.88
N GLU A 284 4.37 -11.15 -33.11
CA GLU A 284 5.07 -10.35 -34.11
C GLU A 284 4.32 -9.05 -34.44
N GLU A 285 2.97 -9.09 -34.53
CA GLU A 285 2.14 -7.91 -34.82
C GLU A 285 2.27 -6.83 -33.72
N VAL A 286 2.50 -7.22 -32.48
CA VAL A 286 2.64 -6.33 -31.31
C VAL A 286 4.07 -6.28 -30.75
N SER A 287 5.06 -6.71 -31.54
CA SER A 287 6.47 -6.77 -31.13
C SER A 287 7.04 -5.43 -30.65
N ASP A 288 6.61 -4.31 -31.26
CA ASP A 288 6.99 -2.95 -30.85
C ASP A 288 6.42 -2.53 -29.49
N GLU A 289 5.30 -3.13 -29.06
CA GLU A 289 4.62 -2.81 -27.80
C GLU A 289 5.16 -3.64 -26.62
N GLY A 290 5.69 -4.84 -26.89
CA GLY A 290 6.21 -5.78 -25.87
C GLY A 290 5.13 -6.37 -24.95
N GLU A 291 3.85 -6.17 -25.30
CA GLU A 291 2.70 -6.64 -24.55
C GLU A 291 1.59 -7.11 -25.51
N LEU A 292 1.10 -8.35 -25.34
CA LEU A 292 -0.06 -8.87 -26.09
C LEU A 292 -1.27 -9.01 -25.15
N VAL A 293 -2.44 -8.55 -25.57
CA VAL A 293 -3.68 -8.63 -24.76
C VAL A 293 -4.67 -9.60 -25.40
N VAL A 294 -4.90 -10.74 -24.74
CA VAL A 294 -5.74 -11.84 -25.22
C VAL A 294 -6.99 -11.98 -24.34
N GLY A 295 -8.16 -12.06 -24.96
CA GLY A 295 -9.43 -12.29 -24.26
C GLY A 295 -9.69 -13.79 -24.06
N CYS A 296 -10.37 -14.15 -22.98
CA CYS A 296 -10.81 -15.52 -22.80
C CYS A 296 -11.91 -15.89 -23.81
N LEU A 297 -11.83 -17.07 -24.43
CA LEU A 297 -12.84 -17.56 -25.38
C LEU A 297 -14.24 -17.77 -24.75
N ASP A 298 -14.29 -18.11 -23.45
CA ASP A 298 -15.55 -18.50 -22.76
C ASP A 298 -16.00 -17.55 -21.65
N CYS A 299 -15.27 -16.47 -21.36
CA CYS A 299 -15.67 -15.49 -20.34
C CYS A 299 -15.17 -14.09 -20.66
N SER A 300 -15.46 -13.11 -19.79
CA SER A 300 -15.09 -11.70 -19.99
C SER A 300 -13.73 -11.31 -19.38
N LEU A 301 -12.91 -12.28 -18.99
CA LEU A 301 -11.57 -12.06 -18.43
C LEU A 301 -10.54 -11.84 -19.56
N TRP A 302 -9.47 -11.13 -19.21
CA TRP A 302 -8.41 -10.75 -20.14
C TRP A 302 -7.04 -11.12 -19.57
N LEU A 303 -6.14 -11.58 -20.42
CA LEU A 303 -4.75 -11.90 -20.11
C LEU A 303 -3.85 -10.90 -20.85
N ARG A 304 -2.94 -10.26 -20.13
CA ARG A 304 -1.87 -9.44 -20.71
C ARG A 304 -0.56 -10.20 -20.60
N VAL A 305 0.01 -10.52 -21.74
CA VAL A 305 1.25 -11.28 -21.86
C VAL A 305 2.39 -10.32 -22.15
N HIS A 306 3.39 -10.28 -21.28
CA HIS A 306 4.60 -9.47 -21.48
C HIS A 306 5.70 -10.33 -22.12
N PHE A 307 6.37 -9.80 -23.14
CA PHE A 307 7.46 -10.48 -23.83
C PHE A 307 8.51 -9.49 -24.32
N ALA A 308 9.73 -9.96 -24.52
CA ALA A 308 10.83 -9.17 -25.06
C ALA A 308 11.45 -9.88 -26.26
N VAL A 309 11.53 -9.19 -27.40
CA VAL A 309 12.22 -9.70 -28.59
C VAL A 309 13.72 -9.50 -28.38
N ILE A 310 14.47 -10.60 -28.38
CA ILE A 310 15.94 -10.55 -28.34
C ILE A 310 16.42 -10.60 -29.78
N GLU A 311 17.00 -9.50 -30.26
CA GLU A 311 17.73 -9.48 -31.53
C GLU A 311 19.06 -10.24 -31.33
N ASP A 312 19.21 -11.41 -31.96
CA ASP A 312 20.41 -12.22 -31.86
C ASP A 312 21.63 -11.50 -32.48
N GLU A 313 22.37 -10.75 -31.65
CA GLU A 313 23.77 -10.42 -31.94
C GLU A 313 24.62 -11.69 -31.81
N GLN A 314 25.15 -12.16 -32.94
CA GLN A 314 26.12 -13.26 -33.04
C GLN A 314 27.17 -13.25 -31.91
N GLN A 315 27.27 -14.33 -31.13
CA GLN A 315 28.53 -14.74 -30.48
C GLN A 315 28.73 -16.27 -30.45
N PRO A 316 29.99 -16.73 -30.48
CA PRO A 316 30.40 -17.94 -31.18
C PRO A 316 30.33 -19.22 -30.32
N HIS A 317 30.17 -20.33 -31.04
CA HIS A 317 30.33 -21.72 -30.59
C HIS A 317 31.63 -21.92 -29.77
N PRO A 318 31.58 -22.51 -28.55
CA PRO A 318 32.73 -23.18 -27.97
C PRO A 318 32.58 -24.68 -28.18
N SER A 319 33.35 -25.20 -29.14
CA SER A 319 33.64 -26.63 -29.25
C SER A 319 34.64 -27.06 -28.17
N ASP A 320 34.29 -28.11 -27.45
CA ASP A 320 35.16 -29.20 -26.96
C ASP A 320 36.37 -28.85 -26.07
N LYS A 321 36.29 -29.24 -24.78
CA LYS A 321 37.28 -30.11 -24.13
C LYS A 321 36.91 -30.56 -22.71
N THR A 322 37.01 -31.88 -22.55
CA THR A 322 37.44 -32.67 -21.37
C THR A 322 36.46 -32.93 -20.22
N LEU A 323 35.74 -34.05 -20.38
CA LEU A 323 35.38 -34.97 -19.31
C LEU A 323 36.53 -35.98 -19.10
N LYS A 324 37.10 -36.04 -17.89
CA LYS A 324 37.66 -37.25 -17.25
C LYS A 324 38.13 -36.93 -15.82
N ASP A 325 37.21 -37.13 -14.87
CA ASP A 325 37.55 -37.57 -13.52
C ASP A 325 37.59 -39.10 -13.50
N LEU A 326 38.74 -39.64 -13.10
CA LEU A 326 38.94 -40.99 -12.57
C LEU A 326 40.37 -41.05 -12.01
N THR A 327 40.56 -40.55 -10.80
CA THR A 327 41.20 -41.22 -9.63
C THR A 327 41.10 -40.29 -8.43
#